data_AF-A0A3N8HMX9-F1
#
_entry.id   AF-A0A3N8HMX9-F1
#
_cell.length_a   1.000
_cell.length_b   1.000
_cell.length_c   1.000
_cell.angle_alpha   90.00
_cell.angle_beta   90.00
_cell.angle_gamma   90.00
#
_symmetry.space_group_name_H-M   'P 1'
#
loop_
_entity.id
_entity.type
_entity.pdbx_description
1 polymer ?
#
loop_
_entity_poly.entity_id
_entity_poly.type
_entity_poly.pdbx_seq_one_letter_code
_entity_poly.pdbx_strand_id
1 'polypeptide(L)'
;MADGQQDKVLGTGAGMLTPTGYQDRPKVQINICDKHVTPAADSIIGTCPYYYRPLHGEYWETVEKVSKSSIWATVKKFATSWDPWKDTKVARELLHRREKLIEVASTDSDWSRHGNFMMRHIGCGHKPPGYYVSYGYYYCSNYGKYLLPELSDKGKAWLASARWFLQHYLEQGLQQNMRGDTISIRGKKPNSGACVMNVPQYTLELDDETFKTYAFKTHPLAYLDGGLAGLGPIDMTNILMQPNTQEWGDGRTYLQAYDSAKGVSKQYFDNTVEFAKDAGDAVNKNVVDPVARALDKLMSK
;
A
#
# COMPACT_ATOMS: atom_id res chain seq x y z
N MET A 1 16.54 -23.43 25.99
CA MET A 1 17.31 -22.18 26.15
C MET A 1 17.91 -21.92 24.79
N ALA A 2 17.26 -21.09 23.96
CA ALA A 2 17.67 -20.89 22.58
C ALA A 2 18.67 -19.73 22.52
N ASP A 3 19.91 -20.08 22.21
CA ASP A 3 20.97 -19.13 21.86
C ASP A 3 20.59 -18.35 20.60
N GLY A 4 20.77 -17.02 20.62
CA GLY A 4 20.93 -16.26 19.38
C GLY A 4 19.94 -15.13 19.07
N GLN A 5 19.14 -14.66 20.03
CA GLN A 5 18.56 -13.32 19.87
C GLN A 5 19.66 -12.30 20.15
N GLN A 6 20.43 -11.92 19.11
CA GLN A 6 21.26 -10.72 19.18
C GLN A 6 20.35 -9.57 19.63
N ASP A 7 20.71 -8.90 20.72
CA ASP A 7 20.03 -7.67 21.12
C ASP A 7 19.97 -6.75 19.89
N LYS A 8 18.76 -6.38 19.47
CA LYS A 8 18.54 -5.44 18.35
C LYS A 8 18.86 -4.02 18.82
N VAL A 9 20.12 -3.77 19.22
CA VAL A 9 20.59 -2.48 19.73
C VAL A 9 20.49 -1.43 18.62
N LEU A 10 19.88 -0.28 18.91
CA LEU A 10 19.59 0.77 17.91
C LEU A 10 20.83 1.42 17.30
N GLY A 11 21.95 1.33 18.01
CA GLY A 11 23.24 1.87 17.62
C GLY A 11 24.23 1.68 18.75
N THR A 12 25.49 1.57 18.40
CA THR A 12 26.59 1.47 19.37
C THR A 12 27.39 2.77 19.34
N GLY A 13 27.63 3.35 20.51
CA GLY A 13 28.59 4.44 20.68
C GLY A 13 29.73 3.98 21.57
N ALA A 14 30.96 4.33 21.21
CA ALA A 14 32.12 4.15 22.07
C ALA A 14 32.62 5.53 22.50
N GLY A 15 32.97 5.67 23.78
CA GLY A 15 33.59 6.86 24.32
C GLY A 15 34.67 6.48 25.31
N MET A 16 35.68 7.33 25.44
CA MET A 16 36.76 7.19 26.42
C MET A 16 36.60 8.31 27.44
N LEU A 17 36.45 7.95 28.72
CA LEU A 17 36.42 8.92 29.80
C LEU A 17 37.83 9.46 30.02
N THR A 18 38.03 10.74 29.73
CA THR A 18 39.26 11.48 30.08
C THR A 18 38.94 12.55 31.12
N PRO A 19 39.92 13.01 31.92
CA PRO A 19 39.71 14.08 32.89
C PRO A 19 39.16 15.38 32.29
N THR A 20 39.40 15.62 31.00
CA THR A 20 38.92 16.79 30.25
C THR A 20 37.66 16.52 29.42
N GLY A 21 37.33 15.25 29.13
CA GLY A 21 36.24 14.83 28.24
C GLY A 21 35.05 14.18 28.95
N TYR A 22 34.95 14.27 30.28
CA TYR A 22 33.84 13.63 31.04
C TYR A 22 32.44 14.18 30.70
N GLN A 23 32.36 15.34 30.06
CA GLN A 23 31.12 15.93 29.57
C GLN A 23 30.80 15.53 28.12
N ASP A 24 31.76 14.96 27.39
CA ASP A 24 31.59 14.56 26.00
C ASP A 24 30.82 13.24 25.92
N ARG A 25 29.54 13.33 25.59
CA ARG A 25 28.71 12.15 25.38
C ARG A 25 29.19 11.39 24.12
N PRO A 26 29.33 10.06 24.19
CA PRO A 26 29.65 9.24 23.03
C PRO A 26 28.64 9.50 21.92
N LYS A 27 29.12 9.77 20.70
CA LYS A 27 28.24 9.86 19.53
C LYS A 27 27.79 8.45 19.18
N VAL A 28 26.47 8.23 19.15
CA VAL A 28 25.87 6.98 18.69
C VAL A 28 25.44 7.19 17.24
N GLN A 29 26.01 6.41 16.32
CA GLN A 29 25.48 6.33 14.97
C GLN A 29 24.31 5.33 14.97
N ILE A 30 23.12 5.83 14.67
CA ILE A 30 21.92 5.01 14.50
C ILE A 30 21.81 4.71 13.00
N ASN A 31 21.97 3.45 12.62
CA ASN A 31 21.89 2.99 11.22
C ASN A 31 21.33 1.57 11.15
N ILE A 32 20.03 1.45 11.42
CA ILE A 32 19.30 0.19 11.42
C ILE A 32 18.65 -0.01 10.06
N CYS A 33 18.90 -1.18 9.46
CA CYS A 33 18.30 -1.59 8.22
C CYS A 33 17.75 -3.02 8.35
N ASP A 34 16.62 -3.15 9.05
CA ASP A 34 15.92 -4.43 9.21
C ASP A 34 15.02 -4.68 7.99
N LYS A 35 15.56 -5.36 6.98
CA LYS A 35 14.80 -5.72 5.78
C LYS A 35 13.77 -6.83 6.02
N HIS A 36 13.71 -7.40 7.23
CA HIS A 36 12.74 -8.44 7.55
C HIS A 36 11.38 -7.82 7.88
N VAL A 37 10.43 -8.01 6.97
CA VAL A 37 9.06 -7.49 7.12
C VAL A 37 8.26 -8.42 8.02
N THR A 38 7.85 -7.91 9.18
CA THR A 38 6.95 -8.63 10.07
C THR A 38 5.50 -8.59 9.58
N PRO A 39 4.75 -9.70 9.68
CA PRO A 39 3.36 -9.75 9.24
C PRO A 39 2.49 -8.84 10.11
N ALA A 40 1.49 -8.23 9.49
CA ALA A 40 0.45 -7.49 10.21
C ALA A 40 -0.42 -8.45 11.04
N ALA A 41 -1.05 -7.94 12.10
CA ALA A 41 -2.07 -8.71 12.81
C ALA A 41 -3.32 -8.89 11.93
N ASP A 42 -3.96 -10.06 12.03
CA ASP A 42 -5.21 -10.34 11.29
C ASP A 42 -6.31 -9.31 11.60
N SER A 43 -6.34 -8.79 12.84
CA SER A 43 -7.27 -7.75 13.28
C SER A 43 -7.10 -6.40 12.58
N ILE A 44 -5.94 -6.16 11.94
CA ILE A 44 -5.65 -4.93 11.22
C ILE A 44 -6.05 -5.05 9.73
N ILE A 45 -6.09 -6.26 9.19
CA ILE A 45 -6.45 -6.49 7.78
C ILE A 45 -7.92 -6.14 7.51
N GLY A 46 -8.15 -5.39 6.44
CA GLY A 46 -9.43 -4.78 6.09
C GLY A 46 -9.70 -3.44 6.76
N THR A 47 -8.79 -2.92 7.61
CA THR A 47 -9.02 -1.66 8.33
C THR A 47 -8.13 -0.53 7.78
N CYS A 48 -8.72 0.47 7.13
CA CYS A 48 -7.96 1.59 6.55
C CYS A 48 -7.19 2.41 7.58
N PRO A 49 -7.82 2.84 8.69
CA PRO A 49 -7.17 3.74 9.62
C PRO A 49 -6.07 3.09 10.43
N TYR A 50 -5.97 1.76 10.48
CA TYR A 50 -4.87 1.08 11.15
C TYR A 50 -3.81 0.63 10.14
N TYR A 51 -4.20 0.01 9.02
CA TYR A 51 -3.22 -0.56 8.10
C TYR A 51 -2.32 0.48 7.40
N TYR A 52 -2.89 1.62 6.99
CA TYR A 52 -2.18 2.62 6.17
C TYR A 52 -1.79 3.90 6.91
N ARG A 53 -2.30 4.11 8.13
CA ARG A 53 -2.17 5.39 8.82
C ARG A 53 -0.77 5.57 9.39
N PRO A 54 0.01 6.59 8.97
CA PRO A 54 1.39 6.69 9.41
C PRO A 54 1.56 6.74 10.93
N LEU A 55 0.68 7.48 11.66
CA LEU A 55 0.64 7.66 13.13
C LEU A 55 -0.75 8.14 13.63
N HIS A 56 -1.15 7.86 14.88
CA HIS A 56 -2.37 8.43 15.51
C HIS A 56 -2.13 9.84 16.12
N GLY A 57 -3.20 10.49 16.64
CA GLY A 57 -3.12 11.80 17.33
C GLY A 57 -3.05 13.04 16.43
N GLU A 58 -2.46 14.15 16.87
CA GLU A 58 -2.35 15.43 16.14
C GLU A 58 -1.80 15.30 14.70
N TYR A 59 -0.96 14.30 14.46
CA TYR A 59 -0.40 14.01 13.13
C TYR A 59 -1.48 13.56 12.13
N TRP A 60 -2.55 12.93 12.62
CA TRP A 60 -3.79 12.69 11.87
C TRP A 60 -4.37 13.95 11.30
N GLU A 61 -4.39 15.05 12.04
CA GLU A 61 -4.99 16.27 11.53
C GLU A 61 -4.24 16.77 10.30
N THR A 62 -2.93 16.57 10.21
CA THR A 62 -2.12 16.96 9.05
C THR A 62 -2.42 16.06 7.86
N VAL A 63 -2.43 14.74 8.06
CA VAL A 63 -2.80 13.77 7.00
C VAL A 63 -4.26 13.95 6.58
N GLU A 64 -5.16 14.23 7.51
CA GLU A 64 -6.58 14.52 7.29
C GLU A 64 -6.74 15.85 6.55
N LYS A 65 -6.02 16.92 6.93
CA LYS A 65 -6.04 18.21 6.21
C LYS A 65 -5.53 18.06 4.79
N VAL A 66 -4.44 17.31 4.58
CA VAL A 66 -3.86 17.06 3.26
C VAL A 66 -4.74 16.13 2.41
N SER A 67 -5.34 15.09 3.01
CA SER A 67 -6.27 14.19 2.30
C SER A 67 -7.63 14.85 2.03
N LYS A 68 -8.09 15.76 2.90
CA LYS A 68 -9.25 16.64 2.67
C LYS A 68 -8.98 17.69 1.59
N SER A 69 -7.72 17.95 1.22
CA SER A 69 -7.38 19.03 0.27
C SER A 69 -7.87 18.77 -1.16
N SER A 70 -8.55 17.65 -1.45
CA SER A 70 -9.13 17.24 -2.75
C SER A 70 -8.15 17.15 -3.94
N ILE A 71 -6.91 17.62 -3.77
CA ILE A 71 -5.87 17.66 -4.79
C ILE A 71 -4.90 16.50 -4.54
N TRP A 72 -5.04 15.44 -5.33
CA TRP A 72 -4.19 14.24 -5.31
C TRP A 72 -2.69 14.56 -5.35
N ALA A 73 -2.28 15.57 -6.13
CA ALA A 73 -0.89 16.01 -6.20
C ALA A 73 -0.32 16.47 -4.83
N THR A 74 -1.15 17.06 -3.97
CA THR A 74 -0.75 17.50 -2.61
C THR A 74 -0.51 16.31 -1.70
N VAL A 75 -1.38 15.30 -1.75
CA VAL A 75 -1.24 14.04 -1.01
C VAL A 75 0.01 13.29 -1.46
N LYS A 76 0.21 13.15 -2.78
CA LYS A 76 1.39 12.50 -3.35
C LYS A 76 2.67 13.22 -2.95
N LYS A 77 2.71 14.56 -3.07
CA LYS A 77 3.88 15.36 -2.67
C LYS A 77 4.17 15.22 -1.18
N PHE A 78 3.16 15.25 -0.32
CA PHE A 78 3.34 15.04 1.11
C PHE A 78 3.94 13.65 1.38
N ALA A 79 3.36 12.59 0.83
CA ALA A 79 3.83 11.22 1.04
C ALA A 79 5.27 10.98 0.57
N THR A 80 5.71 11.61 -0.52
CA THR A 80 7.07 11.39 -1.07
C THR A 80 8.13 12.34 -0.49
N SER A 81 7.72 13.46 0.09
CA SER A 81 8.63 14.50 0.61
C SER A 81 8.75 14.49 2.13
N TRP A 82 7.78 13.89 2.83
CA TRP A 82 7.74 13.88 4.28
C TRP A 82 8.83 12.97 4.86
N ASP A 83 9.50 13.49 5.89
CA ASP A 83 10.56 12.83 6.63
C ASP A 83 10.22 12.90 8.13
N PRO A 84 9.72 11.82 8.74
CA PRO A 84 9.34 11.80 10.16
C PRO A 84 10.52 12.11 11.09
N TRP A 85 11.77 11.94 10.64
CA TRP A 85 12.95 12.19 11.46
C TRP A 85 13.26 13.69 11.62
N LYS A 86 12.65 14.55 10.80
CA LYS A 86 12.75 16.01 10.94
C LYS A 86 11.80 16.59 11.98
N ASP A 87 10.79 15.83 12.39
CA ASP A 87 9.86 16.20 13.46
C ASP A 87 10.25 15.49 14.75
N THR A 88 10.80 16.25 15.70
CA THR A 88 11.34 15.70 16.96
C THR A 88 10.29 15.09 17.88
N LYS A 89 9.02 15.52 17.79
CA LYS A 89 7.92 14.94 18.56
C LYS A 89 7.52 13.59 17.96
N VAL A 90 7.33 13.56 16.65
CA VAL A 90 7.01 12.34 15.89
C VAL A 90 8.12 11.28 16.02
N ALA A 91 9.38 11.68 15.85
CA ALA A 91 10.51 10.79 15.99
C ALA A 91 10.59 10.17 17.39
N ARG A 92 10.32 10.96 18.45
CA ARG A 92 10.33 10.47 19.82
C ARG A 92 9.21 9.46 20.09
N GLU A 93 7.99 9.74 19.64
CA GLU A 93 6.85 8.82 19.84
C GLU A 93 7.09 7.49 19.14
N LEU A 94 7.54 7.54 17.87
CA LEU A 94 7.88 6.36 17.09
C LEU A 94 8.98 5.52 17.75
N LEU A 95 10.06 6.16 18.22
CA LEU A 95 11.15 5.48 18.89
C LEU A 95 10.72 4.83 20.21
N HIS A 96 9.81 5.46 20.96
CA HIS A 96 9.31 4.91 22.22
C HIS A 96 8.52 3.61 22.01
N ARG A 97 7.82 3.50 20.87
CA ARG A 97 6.98 2.33 20.53
C ARG A 97 7.66 1.36 19.58
N ARG A 98 8.91 1.61 19.19
CA ARG A 98 9.58 0.86 18.12
C ARG A 98 9.42 -0.65 18.24
N GLU A 99 9.74 -1.22 19.40
CA GLU A 99 9.67 -2.66 19.63
C GLU A 99 8.25 -3.21 19.42
N LYS A 100 7.24 -2.45 19.82
CA LYS A 100 5.83 -2.78 19.57
C LYS A 100 5.46 -2.66 18.09
N LEU A 101 5.97 -1.67 17.39
CA LEU A 101 5.65 -1.44 15.98
C LEU A 101 6.32 -2.45 15.03
N ILE A 102 7.43 -3.07 15.44
CA ILE A 102 8.13 -4.10 14.65
C ILE A 102 7.78 -5.53 15.09
N GLU A 103 7.03 -5.70 16.17
CA GLU A 103 6.58 -7.01 16.66
C GLU A 103 5.78 -7.76 15.58
N VAL A 104 5.95 -9.09 15.55
CA VAL A 104 5.18 -9.97 14.67
C VAL A 104 3.71 -9.88 15.06
N ALA A 105 2.84 -9.61 14.09
CA ALA A 105 1.40 -9.47 14.33
C ALA A 105 1.08 -8.46 15.45
N SER A 106 1.80 -7.34 15.48
CA SER A 106 1.53 -6.26 16.43
C SER A 106 0.11 -5.75 16.32
N THR A 107 -0.52 -5.54 17.47
CA THR A 107 -1.83 -4.92 17.63
C THR A 107 -1.73 -3.55 18.29
N ASP A 108 -0.53 -2.95 18.33
CA ASP A 108 -0.34 -1.61 18.89
C ASP A 108 -1.25 -0.61 18.16
N SER A 109 -1.86 0.31 18.90
CA SER A 109 -2.78 1.28 18.34
C SER A 109 -2.12 2.19 17.31
N ASP A 110 -0.80 2.38 17.39
CA ASP A 110 -0.02 3.19 16.44
C ASP A 110 0.62 2.35 15.33
N TRP A 111 0.33 1.05 15.26
CA TRP A 111 0.81 0.20 14.20
C TRP A 111 0.18 0.58 12.86
N SER A 112 1.05 0.71 11.86
CA SER A 112 0.67 0.71 10.45
C SER A 112 1.82 0.14 9.63
N ARG A 113 1.55 -0.22 8.38
CA ARG A 113 2.59 -0.72 7.49
C ARG A 113 3.67 0.34 7.22
N HIS A 114 3.28 1.62 7.18
CA HIS A 114 4.23 2.74 7.13
C HIS A 114 5.06 2.86 8.41
N GLY A 115 4.43 2.87 9.59
CA GLY A 115 5.13 2.97 10.87
C GLY A 115 6.10 1.80 11.10
N ASN A 116 5.66 0.57 10.78
CA ASN A 116 6.48 -0.63 10.81
C ASN A 116 7.72 -0.51 9.91
N PHE A 117 7.57 -0.04 8.66
CA PHE A 117 8.69 0.22 7.76
C PHE A 117 9.68 1.22 8.38
N MET A 118 9.17 2.35 8.85
CA MET A 118 10.01 3.41 9.42
C MET A 118 10.84 2.91 10.60
N MET A 119 10.25 2.09 11.47
CA MET A 119 10.91 1.55 12.66
C MET A 119 11.95 0.47 12.38
N ARG A 120 11.86 -0.15 11.21
CA ARG A 120 12.86 -1.09 10.68
C ARG A 120 14.02 -0.39 9.96
N HIS A 121 13.81 0.81 9.41
CA HIS A 121 14.76 1.50 8.54
C HIS A 121 15.34 2.80 9.13
N ILE A 122 15.50 2.86 10.46
CA ILE A 122 15.99 4.05 11.17
C ILE A 122 17.43 4.39 10.78
N GLY A 123 17.64 5.52 10.12
CA GLY A 123 18.98 6.02 9.79
C GLY A 123 19.67 5.37 8.58
N CYS A 124 19.05 4.38 7.93
CA CYS A 124 19.63 3.71 6.75
C CYS A 124 19.28 4.36 5.40
N GLY A 125 18.44 5.39 5.41
CA GLY A 125 18.10 6.18 4.21
C GLY A 125 17.02 5.59 3.31
N HIS A 126 16.54 4.35 3.57
CA HIS A 126 15.38 3.82 2.87
C HIS A 126 14.12 4.63 3.22
N LYS A 127 13.27 4.84 2.21
CA LYS A 127 12.00 5.54 2.34
C LYS A 127 10.85 4.56 2.18
N PRO A 128 9.76 4.73 2.94
CA PRO A 128 8.59 3.88 2.78
C PRO A 128 7.99 4.09 1.39
N PRO A 129 7.43 3.04 0.77
CA PRO A 129 6.65 3.19 -0.45
C PRO A 129 5.57 4.25 -0.28
N GLY A 130 5.53 5.19 -1.23
CA GLY A 130 4.50 6.21 -1.32
C GLY A 130 3.11 5.61 -1.40
N TYR A 131 2.98 4.37 -1.91
CA TYR A 131 1.72 3.61 -1.93
C TYR A 131 1.03 3.57 -0.56
N TYR A 132 1.75 3.36 0.56
CA TYR A 132 1.11 3.22 1.87
C TYR A 132 0.34 4.48 2.29
N VAL A 133 0.95 5.66 2.13
CA VAL A 133 0.40 6.92 2.66
C VAL A 133 -0.41 7.70 1.62
N SER A 134 -0.02 7.63 0.34
CA SER A 134 -0.74 8.33 -0.72
C SER A 134 -1.90 7.50 -1.22
N TYR A 135 -1.63 6.38 -1.88
CA TYR A 135 -2.66 5.60 -2.57
C TYR A 135 -3.54 4.82 -1.58
N GLY A 136 -2.94 3.95 -0.77
CA GLY A 136 -3.65 3.09 0.17
C GLY A 136 -4.53 3.87 1.13
N TYR A 137 -3.96 4.82 1.87
CA TYR A 137 -4.72 5.62 2.83
C TYR A 137 -5.82 6.50 2.18
N TYR A 138 -5.51 7.25 1.11
CA TYR A 138 -6.46 8.14 0.45
C TYR A 138 -7.68 7.37 -0.06
N TYR A 139 -7.47 6.31 -0.85
CA TYR A 139 -8.57 5.55 -1.44
C TYR A 139 -9.37 4.81 -0.39
N CYS A 140 -8.70 4.19 0.56
CA CYS A 140 -9.38 3.44 1.61
C CYS A 140 -10.28 4.36 2.45
N SER A 141 -9.81 5.59 2.76
CA SER A 141 -10.59 6.58 3.51
C SER A 141 -11.67 7.27 2.67
N ASN A 142 -11.36 7.68 1.44
CA ASN A 142 -12.33 8.32 0.55
C ASN A 142 -13.45 7.36 0.16
N TYR A 143 -13.13 6.10 -0.15
CA TYR A 143 -14.18 5.13 -0.48
C TYR A 143 -15.05 4.86 0.74
N GLY A 144 -14.47 4.82 1.94
CA GLY A 144 -15.26 4.72 3.17
C GLY A 144 -16.19 5.90 3.41
N LYS A 145 -15.76 7.12 3.06
CA LYS A 145 -16.51 8.35 3.35
C LYS A 145 -17.52 8.73 2.27
N TYR A 146 -17.14 8.61 0.99
CA TYR A 146 -17.90 9.13 -0.14
C TYR A 146 -18.54 8.04 -0.99
N LEU A 147 -17.89 6.88 -1.16
CA LEU A 147 -18.46 5.79 -1.96
C LEU A 147 -19.43 4.93 -1.12
N LEU A 148 -19.05 4.58 0.11
CA LEU A 148 -19.83 3.67 0.97
C LEU A 148 -21.31 4.09 1.16
N PRO A 149 -21.66 5.39 1.32
CA PRO A 149 -23.06 5.81 1.44
C PRO A 149 -23.87 5.62 0.15
N GLU A 150 -23.22 5.68 -1.01
CA GLU A 150 -23.84 5.63 -2.35
C GLU A 150 -24.00 4.20 -2.89
N LEU A 151 -23.49 3.21 -2.17
CA LEU A 151 -23.55 1.81 -2.57
C LEU A 151 -24.79 1.11 -2.01
N SER A 152 -25.31 0.13 -2.76
CA SER A 152 -26.28 -0.84 -2.25
C SER A 152 -25.68 -1.68 -1.11
N ASP A 153 -26.50 -2.47 -0.41
CA ASP A 153 -25.97 -3.38 0.63
C ASP A 153 -24.99 -4.42 0.06
N LYS A 154 -25.20 -4.86 -1.20
CA LYS A 154 -24.24 -5.71 -1.92
C LYS A 154 -22.95 -4.95 -2.23
N GLY A 155 -23.06 -3.71 -2.68
CA GLY A 155 -21.91 -2.83 -2.93
C GLY A 155 -21.10 -2.56 -1.65
N LYS A 156 -21.76 -2.30 -0.52
CA LYS A 156 -21.12 -2.12 0.79
C LYS A 156 -20.37 -3.37 1.25
N ALA A 157 -21.01 -4.54 1.11
CA ALA A 157 -20.37 -5.82 1.40
C ALA A 157 -19.15 -6.09 0.49
N TRP A 158 -19.27 -5.77 -0.81
CA TRP A 158 -18.15 -5.83 -1.74
C TRP A 158 -17.01 -4.90 -1.32
N LEU A 159 -17.29 -3.64 -0.98
CA LEU A 159 -16.26 -2.68 -0.60
C LEU A 159 -15.47 -3.14 0.63
N ALA A 160 -16.17 -3.69 1.64
CA ALA A 160 -15.54 -4.28 2.81
C ALA A 160 -14.66 -5.49 2.44
N SER A 161 -15.18 -6.40 1.59
CA SER A 161 -14.45 -7.61 1.18
C SER A 161 -13.25 -7.29 0.28
N ALA A 162 -13.41 -6.40 -0.70
CA ALA A 162 -12.35 -5.97 -1.61
C ALA A 162 -11.20 -5.32 -0.83
N ARG A 163 -11.52 -4.46 0.14
CA ARG A 163 -10.52 -3.85 1.03
C ARG A 163 -9.73 -4.88 1.82
N TRP A 164 -10.42 -5.88 2.38
CA TRP A 164 -9.75 -6.97 3.07
C TRP A 164 -8.80 -7.71 2.13
N PHE A 165 -9.23 -8.08 0.92
CA PHE A 165 -8.39 -8.77 -0.05
C PHE A 165 -7.19 -7.94 -0.53
N LEU A 166 -7.37 -6.63 -0.73
CA LEU A 166 -6.28 -5.73 -1.11
C LEU A 166 -5.16 -5.78 -0.08
N GLN A 167 -5.49 -5.64 1.21
CA GLN A 167 -4.50 -5.68 2.29
C GLN A 167 -3.95 -7.10 2.49
N HIS A 168 -4.80 -8.12 2.42
CA HIS A 168 -4.39 -9.52 2.54
C HIS A 168 -3.39 -9.93 1.46
N TYR A 169 -3.58 -9.50 0.20
CA TYR A 169 -2.64 -9.79 -0.88
C TYR A 169 -1.35 -8.98 -0.81
N LEU A 170 -1.38 -7.76 -0.27
CA LEU A 170 -0.16 -7.06 0.08
C LEU A 170 0.66 -7.83 1.11
N GLU A 171 0.02 -8.28 2.19
CA GLU A 171 0.69 -9.08 3.24
C GLU A 171 1.24 -10.40 2.72
N GLN A 172 0.47 -11.12 1.90
CA GLN A 172 0.97 -12.36 1.29
C GLN A 172 2.22 -12.12 0.44
N GLY A 173 2.25 -11.04 -0.35
CA GLY A 173 3.41 -10.69 -1.16
C GLY A 173 4.65 -10.38 -0.35
N LEU A 174 4.47 -9.56 0.70
CA LEU A 174 5.54 -9.25 1.65
C LEU A 174 6.08 -10.54 2.28
N GLN A 175 5.21 -11.42 2.77
CA GLN A 175 5.61 -12.69 3.37
C GLN A 175 6.30 -13.64 2.39
N GLN A 176 5.84 -13.71 1.13
CA GLN A 176 6.52 -14.50 0.10
C GLN A 176 7.89 -13.93 -0.25
N ASN A 177 8.02 -12.60 -0.34
CA ASN A 177 9.31 -11.94 -0.57
C ASN A 177 10.29 -12.10 0.60
N MET A 178 9.82 -12.43 1.81
CA MET A 178 10.70 -12.84 2.91
C MET A 178 11.25 -14.27 2.71
N ARG A 179 10.64 -15.09 1.87
CA ARG A 179 10.99 -16.51 1.67
C ARG A 179 11.76 -16.77 0.37
N GLY A 180 11.70 -15.86 -0.59
CA GLY A 180 12.47 -15.96 -1.84
C GLY A 180 12.14 -14.86 -2.85
N ASP A 181 12.67 -15.03 -4.06
CA ASP A 181 12.63 -14.00 -5.12
C ASP A 181 11.31 -13.98 -5.93
N THR A 182 10.47 -15.01 -5.80
CA THR A 182 9.25 -15.13 -6.58
C THR A 182 8.03 -14.95 -5.69
N ILE A 183 7.18 -13.99 -6.06
CA ILE A 183 5.87 -13.76 -5.48
C ILE A 183 4.83 -14.28 -6.47
N SER A 184 3.93 -15.14 -6.00
CA SER A 184 2.81 -15.71 -6.75
C SER A 184 1.54 -15.67 -5.90
N ILE A 185 0.60 -14.81 -6.30
CA ILE A 185 -0.71 -14.69 -5.66
C ILE A 185 -1.75 -15.26 -6.60
N ARG A 186 -2.60 -16.15 -6.09
CA ARG A 186 -3.75 -16.69 -6.80
C ARG A 186 -5.03 -16.16 -6.18
N GLY A 187 -5.97 -15.73 -7.02
CA GLY A 187 -7.28 -15.32 -6.58
C GLY A 187 -8.04 -16.49 -5.92
N LYS A 188 -8.85 -16.20 -4.90
CA LYS A 188 -9.62 -17.21 -4.15
C LYS A 188 -10.86 -17.69 -4.90
N LYS A 189 -11.49 -16.83 -5.72
CA LYS A 189 -12.68 -17.18 -6.50
C LYS A 189 -12.32 -17.69 -7.90
N PRO A 190 -13.18 -18.52 -8.51
CA PRO A 190 -12.98 -18.98 -9.88
C PRO A 190 -12.76 -17.81 -10.83
N ASN A 191 -11.82 -17.93 -11.77
CA ASN A 191 -11.51 -16.93 -12.78
C ASN A 191 -11.00 -15.56 -12.26
N SER A 192 -10.71 -15.40 -10.97
CA SER A 192 -10.04 -14.20 -10.44
C SER A 192 -8.60 -14.06 -10.94
N GLY A 193 -8.02 -15.14 -11.47
CA GLY A 193 -6.69 -15.15 -12.06
C GLY A 193 -5.57 -15.34 -11.05
N ALA A 194 -4.36 -14.98 -11.46
CA ALA A 194 -3.17 -15.01 -10.64
C ALA A 194 -2.23 -13.88 -11.08
N CYS A 195 -1.39 -13.40 -10.17
CA CYS A 195 -0.29 -12.51 -10.51
C CYS A 195 1.04 -13.11 -10.03
N VAL A 196 2.05 -13.01 -10.88
CA VAL A 196 3.42 -13.42 -10.57
C VAL A 196 4.35 -12.23 -10.76
N MET A 197 5.30 -12.08 -9.85
CA MET A 197 6.35 -11.06 -9.92
C MET A 197 7.64 -11.61 -9.32
N ASN A 198 8.75 -11.39 -10.03
CA ASN A 198 10.08 -11.68 -9.49
C ASN A 198 10.64 -10.39 -8.89
N VAL A 199 10.96 -10.43 -7.61
CA VAL A 199 11.53 -9.34 -6.83
C VAL A 199 12.56 -9.94 -5.90
N PRO A 200 13.82 -9.46 -5.89
CA PRO A 200 14.83 -9.99 -4.99
C PRO A 200 14.32 -10.09 -3.54
N GLN A 201 14.68 -11.17 -2.86
CA GLN A 201 14.29 -11.42 -1.49
C GLN A 201 14.62 -10.20 -0.62
N TYR A 202 13.67 -9.83 0.25
CA TYR A 202 13.78 -8.68 1.16
C TYR A 202 13.78 -7.28 0.52
N THR A 203 13.40 -7.15 -0.75
CA THR A 203 13.43 -5.84 -1.44
C THR A 203 12.09 -5.31 -1.93
N LEU A 204 10.97 -6.04 -1.72
CA LEU A 204 9.66 -5.66 -2.28
C LEU A 204 9.22 -4.24 -1.93
N GLU A 205 9.44 -3.81 -0.70
CA GLU A 205 9.06 -2.48 -0.21
C GLU A 205 10.24 -1.48 -0.18
N LEU A 206 11.43 -1.85 -0.67
CA LEU A 206 12.59 -0.96 -0.69
C LEU A 206 12.63 -0.05 -1.93
N ASP A 207 11.85 -0.39 -2.96
CA ASP A 207 11.68 0.41 -4.18
C ASP A 207 10.19 0.75 -4.39
N ASP A 208 9.89 2.05 -4.50
CA ASP A 208 8.52 2.56 -4.55
C ASP A 208 7.76 2.07 -5.79
N GLU A 209 8.41 2.07 -6.96
CA GLU A 209 7.77 1.65 -8.21
C GLU A 209 7.56 0.13 -8.25
N THR A 210 8.50 -0.66 -7.70
CA THR A 210 8.36 -2.11 -7.52
C THR A 210 7.18 -2.43 -6.62
N PHE A 211 7.11 -1.79 -5.44
CA PHE A 211 6.02 -2.01 -4.49
C PHE A 211 4.66 -1.62 -5.08
N LYS A 212 4.60 -0.44 -5.72
CA LYS A 212 3.38 0.04 -6.38
C LYS A 212 2.95 -0.88 -7.52
N THR A 213 3.89 -1.36 -8.32
CA THR A 213 3.61 -2.31 -9.40
C THR A 213 3.05 -3.62 -8.85
N TYR A 214 3.64 -4.14 -7.79
CA TYR A 214 3.12 -5.33 -7.10
C TYR A 214 1.70 -5.10 -6.60
N ALA A 215 1.45 -4.01 -5.88
CA ALA A 215 0.13 -3.67 -5.36
C ALA A 215 -0.91 -3.64 -6.49
N PHE A 216 -0.64 -2.90 -7.56
CA PHE A 216 -1.56 -2.75 -8.70
C PHE A 216 -1.85 -4.07 -9.40
N LYS A 217 -0.86 -4.99 -9.50
CA LYS A 217 -1.08 -6.34 -10.05
C LYS A 217 -2.05 -7.18 -9.22
N THR A 218 -2.15 -6.94 -7.92
CA THR A 218 -3.07 -7.67 -7.02
C THR A 218 -4.48 -7.07 -6.97
N HIS A 219 -4.68 -5.83 -7.40
CA HIS A 219 -5.98 -5.16 -7.31
C HIS A 219 -7.11 -5.87 -8.08
N PRO A 220 -6.92 -6.32 -9.34
CA PRO A 220 -7.98 -7.06 -10.04
C PRO A 220 -8.39 -8.33 -9.31
N LEU A 221 -7.43 -9.08 -8.76
CA LEU A 221 -7.69 -10.29 -7.98
C LEU A 221 -8.53 -9.93 -6.75
N ALA A 222 -8.14 -8.88 -6.02
CA ALA A 222 -8.84 -8.43 -4.82
C ALA A 222 -10.27 -7.94 -5.11
N TYR A 223 -10.50 -7.24 -6.22
CA TYR A 223 -11.84 -6.78 -6.60
C TYR A 223 -12.74 -7.96 -6.99
N LEU A 224 -12.24 -8.90 -7.78
CA LEU A 224 -12.96 -10.09 -8.18
C LEU A 224 -13.27 -11.00 -6.98
N ASP A 225 -12.29 -11.22 -6.11
CA ASP A 225 -12.47 -11.98 -4.88
C ASP A 225 -13.37 -11.27 -3.87
N GLY A 226 -13.37 -9.94 -3.87
CA GLY A 226 -14.37 -9.11 -3.18
C GLY A 226 -15.79 -9.32 -3.69
N GLY A 227 -15.97 -9.89 -4.89
CA GLY A 227 -17.26 -10.16 -5.51
C GLY A 227 -17.71 -9.11 -6.52
N LEU A 228 -16.78 -8.40 -7.16
CA LEU A 228 -17.09 -7.34 -8.14
C LEU A 228 -18.08 -7.83 -9.22
N ALA A 229 -17.92 -9.07 -9.68
CA ALA A 229 -18.77 -9.66 -10.72
C ALA A 229 -20.24 -9.81 -10.31
N GLY A 230 -20.56 -9.84 -9.02
CA GLY A 230 -21.92 -9.97 -8.51
C GLY A 230 -22.65 -8.64 -8.27
N LEU A 231 -22.03 -7.51 -8.63
CA LEU A 231 -22.62 -6.19 -8.41
C LEU A 231 -23.59 -5.78 -9.52
N GLY A 232 -24.58 -4.96 -9.13
CA GLY A 232 -25.49 -4.33 -10.08
C GLY A 232 -24.84 -3.17 -10.84
N PRO A 233 -25.44 -2.71 -11.96
CA PRO A 233 -24.87 -1.66 -12.80
C PRO A 233 -24.69 -0.33 -12.07
N ILE A 234 -25.56 0.01 -11.13
CA ILE A 234 -25.45 1.25 -10.32
C ILE A 234 -24.19 1.23 -9.45
N ASP A 235 -23.97 0.14 -8.69
CA ASP A 235 -22.78 -0.01 -7.86
C ASP A 235 -21.51 0.01 -8.71
N MET A 236 -21.52 -0.69 -9.85
CA MET A 236 -20.37 -0.77 -10.75
C MET A 236 -20.03 0.59 -11.37
N THR A 237 -21.03 1.39 -11.75
CA THR A 237 -20.85 2.77 -12.21
C THR A 237 -20.26 3.65 -11.11
N ASN A 238 -20.81 3.56 -9.89
CA ASN A 238 -20.31 4.33 -8.75
C ASN A 238 -18.85 3.99 -8.42
N ILE A 239 -18.44 2.72 -8.54
CA ILE A 239 -17.05 2.29 -8.33
C ILE A 239 -16.12 2.84 -9.43
N LEU A 240 -16.53 2.75 -10.70
CA LEU A 240 -15.71 3.20 -11.84
C LEU A 240 -15.46 4.70 -11.86
N MET A 241 -16.36 5.50 -11.30
CA MET A 241 -16.24 6.97 -11.25
C MET A 241 -15.34 7.50 -10.13
N GLN A 242 -14.81 6.62 -9.26
CA GLN A 242 -14.05 7.06 -8.08
C GLN A 242 -12.55 7.33 -8.28
N PRO A 243 -11.80 6.64 -9.16
CA PRO A 243 -10.40 7.01 -9.41
C PRO A 243 -10.30 8.45 -9.87
N ASN A 244 -9.42 9.23 -9.24
CA ASN A 244 -9.22 10.63 -9.61
C ASN A 244 -8.79 10.73 -11.08
N THR A 245 -9.27 11.73 -11.82
CA THR A 245 -8.91 11.96 -13.24
C THR A 245 -7.39 12.02 -13.47
N GLN A 246 -6.61 12.46 -12.47
CA GLN A 246 -5.13 12.47 -12.54
C GLN A 246 -4.50 11.06 -12.49
N GLU A 247 -5.18 10.05 -11.96
CA GLU A 247 -4.70 8.66 -11.92
C GLU A 247 -4.96 7.89 -13.19
N TRP A 248 -5.93 8.34 -13.98
CA TRP A 248 -6.04 7.99 -15.39
C TRP A 248 -4.87 8.56 -16.21
N GLY A 249 -3.91 9.27 -15.60
CA GLY A 249 -2.59 9.53 -16.19
C GLY A 249 -1.58 8.40 -15.95
N ASP A 250 -1.84 7.47 -15.02
CA ASP A 250 -0.98 6.31 -14.74
C ASP A 250 -1.50 5.11 -15.54
N GLY A 251 -0.70 4.62 -16.49
CA GLY A 251 -1.04 3.47 -17.34
C GLY A 251 -1.47 2.22 -16.55
N ARG A 252 -1.00 2.08 -15.31
CA ARG A 252 -1.36 0.93 -14.45
C ARG A 252 -2.79 1.00 -13.93
N THR A 253 -3.38 2.18 -13.80
CA THR A 253 -4.80 2.35 -13.41
C THR A 253 -5.72 1.78 -14.48
N TYR A 254 -5.39 2.01 -15.76
CA TYR A 254 -6.12 1.42 -16.87
C TYR A 254 -5.99 -0.10 -16.94
N LEU A 255 -4.79 -0.64 -16.70
CA LEU A 255 -4.56 -2.09 -16.68
C LEU A 255 -5.41 -2.76 -15.60
N GLN A 256 -5.51 -2.16 -14.42
CA GLN A 256 -6.40 -2.67 -13.37
C GLN A 256 -7.87 -2.70 -13.81
N ALA A 257 -8.35 -1.61 -14.40
CA ALA A 257 -9.73 -1.50 -14.86
C ALA A 257 -10.03 -2.54 -15.94
N TYR A 258 -9.11 -2.70 -16.91
CA TYR A 258 -9.20 -3.70 -17.97
C TYR A 258 -9.20 -5.14 -17.44
N ASP A 259 -8.23 -5.50 -16.59
CA ASP A 259 -8.13 -6.85 -16.05
C ASP A 259 -9.31 -7.21 -15.15
N SER A 260 -9.82 -6.23 -14.39
CA SER A 260 -11.03 -6.41 -13.58
C SER A 260 -12.26 -6.64 -14.46
N ALA A 261 -12.44 -5.85 -15.53
CA ALA A 261 -13.54 -6.03 -16.49
C ALA A 261 -13.46 -7.39 -17.22
N LYS A 262 -12.26 -7.81 -17.63
CA LYS A 262 -12.01 -9.13 -18.21
C LYS A 262 -12.28 -10.27 -17.22
N GLY A 263 -11.98 -10.08 -15.94
CA GLY A 263 -12.31 -11.04 -14.89
C GLY A 263 -13.81 -11.16 -14.67
N VAL A 264 -14.52 -10.03 -14.57
CA VAL A 264 -15.99 -9.98 -14.42
C VAL A 264 -16.67 -10.70 -15.58
N SER A 265 -16.28 -10.40 -16.82
CA SER A 265 -16.84 -11.06 -18.01
C SER A 265 -16.58 -12.57 -18.09
N LYS A 266 -15.54 -13.09 -17.41
CA LYS A 266 -15.28 -14.53 -17.30
C LYS A 266 -16.00 -15.20 -16.13
N GLN A 267 -16.44 -14.43 -15.13
CA GLN A 267 -17.18 -14.93 -13.98
C GLN A 267 -18.69 -14.97 -14.23
N TYR A 268 -19.20 -14.32 -15.28
CA TYR A 268 -20.64 -14.23 -15.60
C TYR A 268 -20.98 -14.63 -17.05
N PHE A 269 -22.18 -15.19 -17.26
CA PHE A 269 -22.73 -15.63 -18.55
C PHE A 269 -24.00 -14.88 -19.01
N ASP A 270 -24.42 -13.80 -18.33
CA ASP A 270 -25.68 -13.08 -18.64
C ASP A 270 -25.50 -11.55 -18.76
N ASN A 271 -26.52 -10.86 -19.31
CA ASN A 271 -26.61 -9.47 -19.84
C ASN A 271 -25.82 -8.30 -19.17
N THR A 272 -25.25 -8.46 -17.97
CA THR A 272 -24.23 -7.56 -17.39
C THR A 272 -22.89 -7.61 -18.14
N VAL A 273 -22.66 -8.65 -18.93
CA VAL A 273 -21.48 -8.81 -19.80
C VAL A 273 -21.39 -7.69 -20.83
N GLU A 274 -22.51 -7.16 -21.34
CA GLU A 274 -22.52 -6.09 -22.34
C GLU A 274 -22.09 -4.76 -21.72
N PHE A 275 -22.62 -4.39 -20.54
CA PHE A 275 -22.15 -3.21 -19.79
C PHE A 275 -20.69 -3.32 -19.35
N ALA A 276 -20.24 -4.50 -18.90
CA ALA A 276 -18.84 -4.71 -18.52
C ALA A 276 -17.90 -4.70 -19.75
N LYS A 277 -18.37 -5.19 -20.91
CA LYS A 277 -17.67 -5.08 -22.19
C LYS A 277 -17.65 -3.63 -22.68
N ASP A 278 -18.74 -2.90 -22.63
CA ASP A 278 -18.83 -1.50 -23.07
C ASP A 278 -17.99 -0.58 -22.18
N ALA A 279 -18.03 -0.78 -20.85
CA ALA A 279 -17.14 -0.09 -19.93
C ALA A 279 -15.67 -0.48 -20.19
N GLY A 280 -15.39 -1.77 -20.44
CA GLY A 280 -14.08 -2.28 -20.82
C GLY A 280 -13.58 -1.73 -22.15
N ASP A 281 -14.46 -1.55 -23.14
CA ASP A 281 -14.18 -1.07 -24.49
C ASP A 281 -14.08 0.46 -24.54
N ALA A 282 -14.82 1.18 -23.69
CA ALA A 282 -14.64 2.61 -23.46
C ALA A 282 -13.29 2.89 -22.78
N VAL A 283 -12.87 2.03 -21.83
CA VAL A 283 -11.52 2.05 -21.27
C VAL A 283 -10.50 1.67 -22.35
N ASN A 284 -10.72 0.61 -23.13
CA ASN A 284 -9.82 0.12 -24.18
C ASN A 284 -9.59 1.18 -25.28
N LYS A 285 -10.63 1.88 -25.75
CA LYS A 285 -10.52 2.98 -26.71
C LYS A 285 -9.66 4.14 -26.18
N ASN A 286 -9.75 4.42 -24.88
CA ASN A 286 -8.90 5.42 -24.19
C ASN A 286 -7.52 4.87 -23.78
N VAL A 287 -7.26 3.56 -23.89
CA VAL A 287 -5.98 2.89 -23.58
C VAL A 287 -5.12 2.70 -24.82
N VAL A 288 -5.73 2.24 -25.92
CA VAL A 288 -5.02 1.92 -27.16
C VAL A 288 -4.42 3.20 -27.75
N ASP A 289 -5.14 4.33 -27.73
CA ASP A 289 -4.64 5.57 -28.37
C ASP A 289 -3.46 6.22 -27.61
N PRO A 290 -3.45 6.37 -26.27
CA PRO A 290 -2.32 6.98 -25.56
C PRO A 290 -1.12 6.04 -25.39
N VAL A 291 -1.35 4.74 -25.16
CA VAL A 291 -0.26 3.75 -25.01
C VAL A 291 0.38 3.45 -26.36
N ALA A 292 -0.40 3.35 -27.45
CA ALA A 292 0.16 3.25 -28.80
C ALA A 292 0.90 4.53 -29.18
N ARG A 293 0.36 5.73 -28.91
CA ARG A 293 1.10 7.00 -29.13
C ARG A 293 2.37 7.12 -28.31
N ALA A 294 2.39 6.65 -27.06
CA ALA A 294 3.58 6.67 -26.22
C ALA A 294 4.65 5.67 -26.70
N LEU A 295 4.24 4.48 -27.15
CA LEU A 295 5.11 3.49 -27.78
C LEU A 295 5.65 3.98 -29.13
N ASP A 296 4.83 4.61 -29.97
CA ASP A 296 5.26 5.18 -31.26
C ASP A 296 6.29 6.30 -31.06
N LYS A 297 6.10 7.14 -30.02
CA LYS A 297 7.05 8.22 -29.67
C LYS A 297 8.37 7.71 -29.07
N LEU A 298 8.36 6.51 -28.48
CA LEU A 298 9.53 5.82 -27.95
C LEU A 298 10.26 5.00 -29.03
N MET A 299 9.55 4.57 -30.07
CA MET A 299 10.09 3.80 -31.20
C MET A 299 10.50 4.67 -32.41
N SER A 300 10.17 5.96 -32.40
CA SER A 300 10.55 6.94 -33.43
C SER A 300 11.76 7.81 -33.05
N LYS A 301 12.63 7.31 -32.17
CA LYS A 301 13.98 7.84 -31.94
C LYS A 301 15.04 6.76 -32.13
#